data_AF-E2B5Q9-F1
#
_entry.id   AF-E2B5Q9-F1
#
_cell.length_a   1.000
_cell.length_b   1.000
_cell.length_c   1.000
_cell.angle_alpha   90.00
_cell.angle_beta   90.00
_cell.angle_gamma   90.00
#
_symmetry.space_group_name_H-M   'P 1'
#
loop_
_entity.id
_entity.type
_entity.pdbx_description
1 polymer ?
#
loop_
_entity_poly.entity_id
_entity_poly.type
_entity_poly.pdbx_seq_one_letter_code
_entity_poly.pdbx_strand_id
1 'polypeptide(L)'
;MKECPKLEECPTCRTIAYCSEEHRLLHLPQHKEICDAIIEVNKQRNMHNFCGNALEEWTNFKKENMQAVEQQLHRELELYEQQMFLFPKSCFIYHRHDNLKIFCLYCVCINMCCEYNLLFREHNYRNMQHWLALDYTQALKDRDGKFVKNDVYINLKEVNDMLSFMEQYLQHKITPDSLDNVHFECTEYFSRPLTLIYGLREGNLLHLQSFKTIIIHIISGTFEDINSLYAWELLLHECNEDVNVLIIMIGPDLQEKYRNIELCEILLYSP
;
A
#
# COMPACT_ATOMS: atom_id res chain seq x y z
N MET A 1 -21.42 14.32 -18.42
CA MET A 1 -20.28 14.78 -17.60
C MET A 1 -20.73 14.74 -16.15
N LYS A 2 -20.32 13.74 -15.37
CA LYS A 2 -20.54 13.77 -13.92
C LYS A 2 -19.55 14.78 -13.35
N GLU A 3 -20.05 15.87 -12.76
CA GLU A 3 -19.21 16.84 -12.08
C GLU A 3 -18.41 16.12 -10.99
N CYS A 4 -17.09 16.30 -11.01
CA CYS A 4 -16.23 15.79 -9.96
C CYS A 4 -16.57 16.54 -8.65
N PRO A 5 -16.70 15.87 -7.50
CA PRO A 5 -16.85 16.57 -6.23
C PRO A 5 -15.67 17.52 -6.07
N LYS A 6 -15.96 18.82 -5.98
CA LYS A 6 -14.96 19.86 -5.85
C LYS A 6 -14.31 19.73 -4.47
N LEU A 7 -13.13 19.13 -4.40
CA LEU A 7 -12.35 19.07 -3.16
C LEU A 7 -11.94 20.48 -2.75
N GLU A 8 -12.03 20.77 -1.45
CA GLU A 8 -11.70 22.05 -0.84
C GLU A 8 -10.32 21.95 -0.19
N GLU A 9 -9.34 22.65 -0.78
CA GLU A 9 -7.99 22.73 -0.22
C GLU A 9 -7.98 23.50 1.10
N CYS A 10 -7.10 23.12 2.02
CA CYS A 10 -6.82 23.94 3.20
C CYS A 10 -6.43 25.36 2.74
N PRO A 11 -7.19 26.41 3.11
CA PRO A 11 -6.99 27.74 2.58
C PRO A 11 -5.64 28.34 2.98
N THR A 12 -5.06 27.83 4.06
CA THR A 12 -3.82 28.33 4.65
C THR A 12 -2.59 27.64 4.08
N CYS A 13 -2.43 26.32 4.27
CA CYS A 13 -1.23 25.60 3.85
C CYS A 13 -1.32 24.96 2.46
N ARG A 14 -2.52 24.85 1.86
CA ARG A 14 -2.77 24.30 0.52
C ARG A 14 -2.12 22.93 0.21
N THR A 15 -1.81 22.15 1.24
CA THR A 15 -1.08 20.86 1.11
C THR A 15 -2.03 19.65 1.28
N ILE A 16 -3.25 19.88 1.76
CA ILE A 16 -4.29 18.86 1.94
C ILE A 16 -5.63 19.39 1.41
N ALA A 17 -6.52 18.50 0.97
CA ALA A 17 -7.86 18.83 0.50
C ALA A 17 -8.91 17.91 1.12
N TYR A 18 -10.14 18.43 1.24
CA TYR A 18 -11.26 17.77 1.91
C TYR A 18 -12.45 17.64 0.95
N CYS A 19 -13.30 16.64 1.16
CA CYS A 19 -14.51 16.49 0.34
C CYS A 19 -15.65 17.44 0.73
N SER A 20 -15.56 18.08 1.89
CA SER A 20 -16.48 19.14 2.34
C SER A 20 -15.85 20.01 3.42
N GLU A 21 -16.38 21.21 3.58
CA GLU A 21 -16.08 22.12 4.69
C GLU A 21 -16.31 21.47 6.06
N GLU A 22 -17.35 20.63 6.19
CA GLU A 22 -17.64 19.88 7.42
C GLU A 22 -16.47 18.97 7.82
N HIS A 23 -15.94 18.17 6.88
CA HIS A 23 -14.79 17.30 7.14
C HIS A 23 -13.50 18.09 7.38
N ARG A 24 -13.35 19.27 6.74
CA ARG A 24 -12.23 20.18 7.02
C ARG A 24 -12.28 20.69 8.46
N LEU A 25 -13.46 21.10 8.93
CA LEU A 25 -13.64 21.59 10.31
C LEU A 25 -13.47 20.47 11.33
N LEU A 26 -13.91 19.25 11.01
CA LEU A 26 -13.71 18.07 11.85
C LEU A 26 -12.22 17.74 12.04
N HIS A 27 -11.41 17.87 10.99
CA HIS A 27 -9.97 17.60 11.02
C HIS A 27 -9.14 18.80 11.52
N LEU A 28 -9.73 19.99 11.64
CA LEU A 28 -9.01 21.22 11.99
C LEU A 28 -8.18 21.11 13.30
N PRO A 29 -8.68 20.52 14.40
CA PRO A 29 -7.90 20.40 15.64
C PRO A 29 -6.61 19.58 15.47
N GLN A 30 -6.66 18.49 14.70
CA GLN A 30 -5.50 17.63 14.43
C GLN A 30 -4.56 18.29 13.40
N HIS A 31 -5.11 18.91 12.35
CA HIS A 31 -4.32 19.49 11.26
C HIS A 31 -3.61 20.79 11.66
N LYS A 32 -4.09 21.53 12.66
CA LYS A 32 -3.64 22.90 12.96
C LYS A 32 -2.13 22.98 13.18
N GLU A 33 -1.57 22.07 13.96
CA GLU A 33 -0.15 22.09 14.34
C GLU A 33 0.75 21.99 13.10
N ILE A 34 0.54 20.98 12.25
CA ILE A 34 1.27 20.82 11.00
C ILE A 34 0.97 21.94 9.99
N CYS A 35 -0.25 22.46 9.96
CA CYS A 35 -0.62 23.58 9.10
C CYS A 35 0.26 24.79 9.40
N ASP A 36 0.43 25.13 10.68
CA ASP A 36 1.26 26.24 11.14
C ASP A 36 2.74 26.02 10.79
N ALA A 37 3.26 24.80 10.98
CA ALA A 37 4.64 24.47 10.60
C ALA A 37 4.88 24.58 9.08
N ILE A 38 3.95 24.09 8.24
CA ILE A 38 4.05 24.21 6.78
C ILE A 38 4.11 25.68 6.35
N ILE A 39 3.32 26.56 6.99
CA ILE A 39 3.35 28.00 6.68
C ILE A 39 4.73 28.58 6.94
N GLU A 40 5.33 28.28 8.09
CA GLU A 40 6.65 28.80 8.46
C GLU A 40 7.75 28.27 7.54
N VAL A 41 7.75 26.97 7.25
CA VAL A 41 8.74 26.39 6.32
C VAL A 41 8.52 26.92 4.90
N ASN A 42 7.28 27.11 4.45
CA ASN A 42 7.00 27.64 3.12
C ASN A 42 7.48 29.09 2.96
N LYS A 43 7.41 29.93 4.01
CA LYS A 43 7.98 31.29 3.99
C LYS A 43 9.49 31.28 3.75
N GLN A 44 10.19 30.27 4.24
CA GLN A 44 11.64 30.18 4.16
C GLN A 44 12.12 29.47 2.89
N ARG A 45 11.41 28.41 2.49
CA ARG A 45 11.85 27.47 1.45
C ARG A 45 11.06 27.52 0.16
N ASN A 46 9.94 28.24 0.13
CA ASN A 46 9.04 28.31 -1.02
C ASN A 46 8.56 26.91 -1.47
N MET A 47 8.11 26.11 -0.51
CA MET A 47 7.77 24.69 -0.65
C MET A 47 6.74 24.38 -1.76
N HIS A 48 5.87 25.34 -2.11
CA HIS A 48 4.87 25.12 -3.17
C HIS A 48 5.42 25.35 -4.59
N ASN A 49 6.60 25.93 -4.71
CA ASN A 49 7.16 26.35 -6.00
C ASN A 49 8.42 25.55 -6.31
N PHE A 50 8.23 24.29 -6.68
CA PHE A 50 9.29 23.49 -7.25
C PHE A 50 9.70 24.03 -8.63
N CYS A 51 11.00 24.24 -8.82
CA CYS A 51 11.60 24.70 -10.07
C CYS A 51 12.76 23.76 -10.46
N GLY A 52 12.44 22.51 -10.75
CA GLY A 52 13.37 21.52 -11.27
C GLY A 52 12.77 20.75 -12.43
N ASN A 53 13.62 20.01 -13.14
CA ASN A 53 13.22 19.28 -14.35
C ASN A 53 13.47 17.77 -14.22
N ALA A 54 14.20 17.32 -13.19
CA ALA A 54 14.52 15.92 -12.97
C ALA A 54 13.65 15.29 -11.87
N LEU A 55 13.32 14.01 -12.03
CA LEU A 55 12.56 13.24 -11.04
C LEU A 55 13.33 13.10 -9.71
N GLU A 56 14.66 13.02 -9.77
CA GLU A 56 15.51 12.96 -8.58
C GLU A 56 15.45 14.27 -7.78
N GLU A 57 15.53 15.42 -8.47
CA GLU A 57 15.37 16.75 -7.84
C GLU A 57 14.01 16.86 -7.16
N TRP A 58 12.95 16.39 -7.82
CA TRP A 58 11.61 16.36 -7.24
C TRP A 58 11.52 15.47 -6.00
N THR A 59 12.12 14.29 -6.06
CA THR A 59 12.15 13.34 -4.93
C THR A 59 12.89 13.92 -3.73
N ASN A 60 14.03 14.56 -3.96
CA ASN A 60 14.81 15.22 -2.92
C ASN A 60 14.07 16.43 -2.36
N PHE A 61 13.46 17.25 -3.21
CA PHE A 61 12.65 18.39 -2.79
C PHE A 61 11.53 17.98 -1.83
N LYS A 62 10.79 16.90 -2.13
CA LYS A 62 9.75 16.37 -1.23
C LYS A 62 10.34 15.95 0.13
N LYS A 63 11.44 15.17 0.11
CA LYS A 63 12.10 14.68 1.34
C LYS A 63 12.62 15.81 2.21
N GLU A 64 13.30 16.78 1.61
CA GLU A 64 13.88 17.90 2.36
C GLU A 64 12.80 18.80 2.97
N ASN A 65 11.69 19.04 2.26
CA ASN A 65 10.58 19.82 2.78
C ASN A 65 9.86 19.09 3.92
N MET A 66 9.68 17.78 3.79
CA MET A 66 9.14 16.93 4.87
C MET A 66 10.02 17.01 6.13
N GLN A 67 11.34 16.85 5.98
CA GLN A 67 12.30 16.96 7.07
C GLN A 67 12.32 18.34 7.73
N ALA A 68 12.19 19.42 6.95
CA ALA A 68 12.12 20.76 7.52
C ALA A 68 10.83 20.99 8.33
N VAL A 69 9.71 20.39 7.92
CA VAL A 69 8.47 20.44 8.70
C VAL A 69 8.59 19.63 9.99
N GLU A 70 9.23 18.45 9.96
CA GLU A 70 9.56 17.69 11.19
C GLU A 70 10.42 18.49 12.16
N GLN A 71 11.46 19.16 11.63
CA GLN A 71 12.33 20.02 12.44
C GLN A 71 11.57 21.20 13.04
N GLN A 72 10.64 21.79 12.30
CA GLN A 72 9.79 22.89 12.76
C GLN A 72 8.76 22.44 13.80
N LEU A 73 8.26 21.20 13.70
CA LEU A 73 7.30 20.60 14.64
C LEU A 73 7.96 20.05 15.90
N HIS A 74 9.26 19.74 15.85
CA HIS A 74 9.99 19.05 16.92
C HIS A 74 9.43 17.66 17.26
N ARG A 75 8.81 17.00 16.28
CA ARG A 75 8.35 15.60 16.35
C ARG A 75 8.40 14.97 14.98
N GLU A 76 8.35 13.64 14.94
CA GLU A 76 8.13 12.88 13.71
C GLU A 76 6.72 13.17 13.16
N LEU A 77 6.58 13.11 11.84
CA LEU A 77 5.28 13.20 11.18
C LEU A 77 4.50 11.90 11.34
N GLU A 78 3.20 12.03 11.58
CA GLU A 78 2.27 10.92 11.47
C GLU A 78 2.20 10.42 10.02
N LEU A 79 1.78 9.17 9.81
CA LEU A 79 1.78 8.55 8.47
C LEU A 79 0.99 9.38 7.44
N TYR A 80 -0.19 9.91 7.82
CA TYR A 80 -0.99 10.72 6.91
C TYR A 80 -0.31 12.08 6.60
N GLU A 81 0.45 12.62 7.56
CA GLU A 81 1.21 13.86 7.39
C GLU A 81 2.37 13.64 6.42
N GLN A 82 3.08 12.51 6.52
CA GLN A 82 4.10 12.11 5.54
C GLN A 82 3.50 11.99 4.14
N GLN A 83 2.31 11.38 4.02
CA GLN A 83 1.60 11.24 2.74
C GLN A 83 1.29 12.59 2.07
N MET A 84 1.00 13.65 2.86
CA MET A 84 0.82 15.01 2.33
C MET A 84 2.04 15.52 1.54
N PHE A 85 3.25 15.10 1.91
CA PHE A 85 4.50 15.44 1.22
C PHE A 85 4.89 14.45 0.14
N LEU A 86 4.60 13.16 0.32
CA LEU A 86 4.95 12.11 -0.62
C LEU A 86 4.08 12.17 -1.89
N PHE A 87 2.81 12.53 -1.73
CA PHE A 87 1.78 12.54 -2.78
C PHE A 87 1.14 13.92 -2.96
N PRO A 88 1.94 14.99 -3.17
CA PRO A 88 1.38 16.32 -3.27
C PRO A 88 0.64 16.48 -4.60
N LYS A 89 -0.46 17.21 -4.56
CA LYS A 89 -1.22 17.60 -5.74
C LYS A 89 -0.34 18.50 -6.63
N SER A 90 0.24 17.91 -7.67
CA SER A 90 1.23 18.54 -8.53
C SER A 90 1.04 18.12 -9.99
N CYS A 91 1.61 18.92 -10.91
CA CYS A 91 1.60 18.59 -12.32
C CYS A 91 2.45 17.33 -12.57
N PHE A 92 1.89 16.36 -13.28
CA PHE A 92 2.55 15.09 -13.58
C PHE A 92 3.89 15.28 -14.34
N ILE A 93 3.99 16.30 -15.18
CA ILE A 93 5.16 16.53 -16.04
C ILE A 93 6.17 17.47 -15.37
N TYR A 94 5.66 18.56 -14.77
CA TYR A 94 6.50 19.67 -14.31
C TYR A 94 6.61 19.78 -12.79
N HIS A 95 5.90 18.92 -12.05
CA HIS A 95 5.88 18.88 -10.58
C HIS A 95 5.53 20.20 -9.87
N ARG A 96 5.03 21.19 -10.61
CA ARG A 96 4.50 22.44 -10.04
C ARG A 96 3.16 22.20 -9.34
N HIS A 97 2.89 22.95 -8.27
CA HIS A 97 1.67 22.82 -7.48
C HIS A 97 0.57 23.79 -7.94
N ASP A 98 0.94 24.84 -8.68
CA ASP A 98 0.05 25.89 -9.12
C ASP A 98 -0.52 25.63 -10.53
N ASN A 99 -1.58 26.36 -10.86
CA ASN A 99 -2.16 26.38 -12.21
C ASN A 99 -2.49 24.98 -12.75
N LEU A 100 -2.90 24.04 -11.88
CA LEU A 100 -3.41 22.73 -12.27
C LEU A 100 -4.78 22.90 -12.89
N LYS A 101 -4.86 22.80 -14.22
CA LYS A 101 -6.06 23.13 -15.00
C LYS A 101 -6.93 21.93 -15.30
N ILE A 102 -6.28 20.78 -15.51
CA ILE A 102 -6.94 19.55 -15.96
C ILE A 102 -6.36 18.35 -15.21
N PHE A 103 -7.14 17.29 -15.14
CA PHE A 103 -6.71 15.98 -14.64
C PHE A 103 -7.03 14.92 -15.69
N CYS A 104 -6.40 13.75 -15.59
CA CYS A 104 -6.72 12.65 -16.49
C CYS A 104 -8.08 12.05 -16.13
N LEU A 105 -9.05 12.12 -17.04
CA LEU A 105 -10.39 11.53 -16.82
C LEU A 105 -10.40 9.99 -16.81
N TYR A 106 -9.33 9.37 -17.31
CA TYR A 106 -9.19 7.91 -17.28
C TYR A 106 -8.69 7.45 -15.92
N CYS A 107 -7.47 7.83 -15.53
CA CYS A 107 -6.90 7.34 -14.27
C CYS A 107 -7.34 8.12 -13.04
N VAL A 108 -7.82 9.35 -13.19
CA VAL A 108 -8.20 10.30 -12.12
C VAL A 108 -7.13 10.56 -11.05
N CYS A 109 -5.91 10.06 -11.22
CA CYS A 109 -4.81 10.15 -10.28
C CYS A 109 -3.78 11.26 -10.62
N ILE A 110 -3.80 11.79 -11.85
CA ILE A 110 -2.80 12.76 -12.31
C ILE A 110 -3.41 14.13 -12.62
N ASN A 111 -2.70 15.18 -12.25
CA ASN A 111 -3.02 16.57 -12.56
C ASN A 111 -2.04 17.13 -13.60
N MET A 112 -2.48 18.09 -14.41
CA MET A 112 -1.63 18.76 -15.41
C MET A 112 -1.88 20.27 -15.41
N CYS A 113 -0.79 21.02 -15.60
CA CYS A 113 -0.82 22.49 -15.60
C CYS A 113 -0.97 23.12 -17.00
N CYS A 114 -1.01 22.31 -18.06
CA CYS A 114 -1.12 22.79 -19.44
C CYS A 114 -2.07 21.90 -20.25
N GLU A 115 -2.95 22.52 -21.05
CA GLU A 115 -3.95 21.84 -21.89
C GLU A 115 -3.35 21.24 -23.17
N TYR A 116 -2.19 21.73 -23.62
CA TYR A 116 -1.71 21.55 -24.99
C TYR A 116 -0.63 20.48 -25.21
N ASN A 117 -0.18 19.75 -24.19
CA ASN A 117 0.58 18.51 -24.42
C ASN A 117 -0.41 17.38 -24.71
N LEU A 118 -1.04 17.50 -25.89
CA LEU A 118 -2.08 16.66 -26.50
C LEU A 118 -1.64 15.23 -26.86
N LEU A 119 -0.45 14.83 -26.44
CA LEU A 119 -0.01 13.45 -26.48
C LEU A 119 0.30 13.09 -25.04
N PHE A 120 -0.68 12.49 -24.38
CA PHE A 120 -0.48 11.75 -23.14
C PHE A 120 0.87 11.03 -23.27
N ARG A 121 1.91 11.50 -22.57
CA ARG A 121 2.99 10.56 -22.26
C ARG A 121 2.27 9.37 -21.64
N GLU A 122 2.52 8.18 -22.16
CA GLU A 122 1.96 6.96 -21.63
C GLU A 122 2.30 6.92 -20.14
N HIS A 123 1.33 7.32 -19.32
CA HIS A 123 1.29 6.96 -17.94
C HIS A 123 0.41 5.74 -17.88
N ASN A 124 0.72 4.83 -16.96
CA ASN A 124 0.05 3.55 -16.87
C ASN A 124 -1.35 3.73 -16.28
N TYR A 125 -2.25 4.30 -17.06
CA TYR A 125 -3.59 4.69 -16.63
C TYR A 125 -4.38 3.48 -16.15
N ARG A 126 -4.20 2.31 -16.79
CA ARG A 126 -4.86 1.06 -16.39
C ARG A 126 -4.43 0.63 -14.99
N ASN A 127 -3.12 0.61 -14.71
CA ASN A 127 -2.63 0.27 -13.37
C ASN A 127 -3.08 1.30 -12.32
N MET A 128 -3.05 2.59 -12.64
CA MET A 128 -3.51 3.64 -11.72
C MET A 128 -5.02 3.54 -11.43
N GLN A 129 -5.84 3.18 -12.42
CA GLN A 129 -7.26 2.91 -12.21
C GLN A 129 -7.46 1.72 -11.27
N HIS A 130 -6.70 0.64 -11.46
CA HIS A 130 -6.75 -0.52 -10.57
C HIS A 130 -6.31 -0.16 -9.15
N TRP A 131 -5.21 0.59 -8.97
CA TRP A 131 -4.78 1.05 -7.64
C TRP A 131 -5.85 1.86 -6.93
N LEU A 132 -6.46 2.83 -7.60
CA LEU A 132 -7.54 3.60 -6.99
C LEU A 132 -8.76 2.72 -6.66
N ALA A 133 -9.10 1.78 -7.53
CA ALA A 133 -10.19 0.84 -7.26
C ALA A 133 -9.91 -0.05 -6.04
N LEU A 134 -8.65 -0.47 -5.86
CA LEU A 134 -8.18 -1.22 -4.70
C LEU A 134 -8.25 -0.38 -3.43
N ASP A 135 -7.67 0.83 -3.43
CA ASP A 135 -7.71 1.75 -2.29
C ASP A 135 -9.14 2.04 -1.86
N TYR A 136 -10.04 2.30 -2.83
CA TYR A 136 -11.45 2.54 -2.56
C TYR A 136 -12.14 1.29 -1.98
N THR A 137 -11.86 0.11 -2.54
CA THR A 137 -12.44 -1.14 -2.06
C THR A 137 -11.95 -1.45 -0.64
N GLN A 138 -10.66 -1.29 -0.37
CA GLN A 138 -10.06 -1.50 0.94
C GLN A 138 -10.59 -0.50 1.97
N ALA A 139 -10.79 0.76 1.60
CA ALA A 139 -11.39 1.77 2.48
C ALA A 139 -12.85 1.46 2.85
N LEU A 140 -13.59 0.76 1.96
CA LEU A 140 -14.95 0.33 2.20
C LEU A 140 -15.06 -1.03 2.91
N LYS A 141 -14.01 -1.84 2.88
CA LYS A 141 -13.99 -3.11 3.60
C LYS A 141 -14.09 -2.82 5.08
N ASP A 142 -15.03 -3.51 5.72
CA ASP A 142 -15.12 -3.49 7.16
C ASP A 142 -13.78 -3.97 7.74
N ARG A 143 -13.25 -3.28 8.75
CA ARG A 143 -11.97 -3.67 9.37
C ARG A 143 -12.05 -5.06 10.03
N ASP A 144 -13.26 -5.56 10.23
CA ASP A 144 -13.53 -6.90 10.75
C ASP A 144 -13.79 -7.95 9.64
N GLY A 145 -13.73 -7.53 8.37
CA GLY A 145 -13.91 -8.39 7.20
C GLY A 145 -12.80 -9.44 7.11
N LYS A 146 -13.08 -10.64 7.63
CA LYS A 146 -12.16 -11.77 7.55
C LYS A 146 -11.90 -12.13 6.10
N PHE A 147 -10.63 -12.30 5.74
CA PHE A 147 -10.26 -13.01 4.53
C PHE A 147 -10.95 -14.37 4.54
N VAL A 148 -11.69 -14.69 3.48
CA VAL A 148 -12.32 -16.00 3.34
C VAL A 148 -11.23 -16.97 2.95
N LYS A 149 -10.87 -17.81 3.92
CA LYS A 149 -9.97 -18.92 3.72
C LYS A 149 -10.56 -19.89 2.70
N ASN A 150 -9.82 -20.18 1.65
CA ASN A 150 -10.14 -21.27 0.73
C ASN A 150 -9.28 -22.46 1.08
N ASP A 151 -9.90 -23.52 1.62
CA ASP A 151 -9.22 -24.80 1.85
C ASP A 151 -9.03 -25.51 0.49
N VAL A 152 -7.98 -25.10 -0.22
CA VAL A 152 -7.62 -25.63 -1.53
C VAL A 152 -6.22 -26.20 -1.45
N TYR A 153 -6.04 -27.41 -1.95
CA TYR A 153 -4.72 -28.00 -2.13
C TYR A 153 -3.97 -27.26 -3.25
N ILE A 154 -2.78 -26.74 -2.94
CA ILE A 154 -1.92 -26.05 -3.89
C ILE A 154 -0.64 -26.86 -4.08
N ASN A 155 -0.34 -27.25 -5.31
CA ASN A 155 0.93 -27.88 -5.62
C ASN A 155 1.98 -26.81 -5.89
N LEU A 156 2.61 -26.30 -4.83
CA LEU A 156 3.60 -25.23 -4.94
C LEU A 156 4.83 -25.63 -5.77
N LYS A 157 5.07 -26.92 -6.05
CA LYS A 157 6.17 -27.36 -6.94
C LYS A 157 5.90 -27.05 -8.41
N GLU A 158 4.63 -26.90 -8.79
CA GLU A 158 4.20 -26.57 -10.16
C GLU A 158 3.89 -25.08 -10.33
N VAL A 159 3.97 -24.30 -9.25
CA VAL A 159 3.80 -22.85 -9.24
C VAL A 159 5.13 -22.20 -9.58
N ASN A 160 5.19 -21.50 -10.71
CA ASN A 160 6.40 -20.80 -11.18
C ASN A 160 6.32 -19.29 -11.03
N ASP A 161 5.11 -18.74 -10.90
CA ASP A 161 4.84 -17.32 -10.80
C ASP A 161 3.54 -17.06 -10.04
N MET A 162 3.29 -15.80 -9.69
CA MET A 162 2.08 -15.40 -8.97
C MET A 162 0.80 -15.72 -9.78
N LEU A 163 0.86 -15.67 -11.11
CA LEU A 163 -0.30 -15.94 -11.96
C LEU A 163 -0.74 -17.41 -11.83
N SER A 164 0.18 -18.35 -12.02
CA SER A 164 -0.05 -19.78 -11.86
C SER A 164 -0.48 -20.15 -10.43
N PHE A 165 0.06 -19.46 -9.41
CA PHE A 165 -0.44 -19.60 -8.04
C PHE A 165 -1.91 -19.20 -7.92
N MET A 166 -2.27 -18.00 -8.39
CA MET A 166 -3.65 -17.51 -8.30
C MET A 166 -4.61 -18.41 -9.06
N GLU A 167 -4.23 -18.95 -10.21
CA GLU A 167 -5.07 -19.89 -10.96
C GLU A 167 -5.36 -21.18 -10.17
N GLN A 168 -4.38 -21.72 -9.46
CA GLN A 168 -4.57 -22.89 -8.59
C GLN A 168 -5.42 -22.53 -7.36
N TYR A 169 -5.09 -21.44 -6.67
CA TYR A 169 -5.75 -21.04 -5.43
C TYR A 169 -7.22 -20.64 -5.64
N LEU A 170 -7.50 -19.87 -6.70
CA LEU A 170 -8.84 -19.40 -7.03
C LEU A 170 -9.60 -20.39 -7.94
N GLN A 171 -8.98 -21.52 -8.30
CA GLN A 171 -9.55 -22.60 -9.11
C GLN A 171 -10.15 -22.15 -10.46
N HIS A 172 -9.57 -21.11 -11.08
CA HIS A 172 -10.00 -20.65 -12.41
C HIS A 172 -8.85 -20.08 -13.21
N LYS A 173 -8.98 -20.08 -14.54
CA LYS A 173 -7.97 -19.52 -15.45
C LYS A 173 -8.05 -18.01 -15.47
N ILE A 174 -6.89 -17.35 -15.38
CA ILE A 174 -6.79 -15.89 -15.31
C ILE A 174 -6.26 -15.40 -16.65
N THR A 175 -7.03 -14.52 -17.27
CA THR A 175 -6.60 -13.76 -18.45
C THR A 175 -6.20 -12.35 -18.03
N PRO A 176 -5.33 -11.66 -18.79
CA PRO A 176 -4.96 -10.27 -18.46
C PRO A 176 -6.16 -9.32 -18.32
N ASP A 177 -7.28 -9.62 -19.00
CA ASP A 177 -8.50 -8.82 -18.95
C ASP A 177 -9.48 -9.24 -17.85
N SER A 178 -9.25 -10.37 -17.17
CA SER A 178 -10.07 -10.83 -16.05
C SER A 178 -9.48 -10.48 -14.68
N LEU A 179 -8.35 -9.78 -14.63
CA LEU A 179 -7.79 -9.30 -13.37
C LEU A 179 -8.73 -8.28 -12.73
N ASP A 180 -9.14 -8.59 -11.51
CA ASP A 180 -10.00 -7.76 -10.67
C ASP A 180 -9.39 -7.62 -9.25
N ASN A 181 -10.13 -6.97 -8.35
CA ASN A 181 -9.66 -6.69 -7.00
C ASN A 181 -9.29 -7.95 -6.19
N VAL A 182 -9.99 -9.08 -6.40
CA VAL A 182 -9.72 -10.33 -5.67
C VAL A 182 -8.33 -10.86 -6.01
N HIS A 183 -7.91 -10.70 -7.27
CA HIS A 183 -6.59 -11.12 -7.73
C HIS A 183 -5.49 -10.30 -7.05
N PHE A 184 -5.62 -8.97 -7.01
CA PHE A 184 -4.64 -8.11 -6.35
C PHE A 184 -4.57 -8.36 -4.84
N GLU A 185 -5.71 -8.59 -4.18
CA GLU A 185 -5.72 -8.97 -2.76
C GLU A 185 -5.00 -10.30 -2.52
N CYS A 186 -5.18 -11.28 -3.41
CA CYS A 186 -4.43 -12.53 -3.37
C CYS A 186 -2.92 -12.26 -3.46
N THR A 187 -2.48 -11.35 -4.34
CA THR A 187 -1.07 -10.96 -4.41
C THR A 187 -0.57 -10.34 -3.11
N GLU A 188 -1.34 -9.45 -2.48
CA GLU A 188 -0.95 -8.81 -1.22
C GLU A 188 -0.80 -9.83 -0.07
N TYR A 189 -1.71 -10.80 0.03
CA TYR A 189 -1.67 -11.78 1.12
C TYR A 189 -0.58 -12.84 0.96
N PHE A 190 -0.37 -13.35 -0.26
CA PHE A 190 0.48 -14.53 -0.48
C PHE A 190 1.92 -14.21 -0.89
N SER A 191 2.22 -12.98 -1.33
CA SER A 191 3.58 -12.63 -1.80
C SER A 191 4.65 -12.90 -0.75
N ARG A 192 4.41 -12.57 0.53
CA ARG A 192 5.42 -12.73 1.59
C ARG A 192 5.67 -14.21 1.95
N PRO A 193 4.65 -15.03 2.26
CA PRO A 193 4.84 -16.46 2.46
C PRO A 193 5.52 -17.14 1.27
N LEU A 194 5.07 -16.87 0.03
CA LEU A 194 5.62 -17.48 -1.17
C LEU A 194 7.08 -17.12 -1.40
N THR A 195 7.45 -15.85 -1.15
CA THR A 195 8.85 -15.41 -1.24
C THR A 195 9.73 -16.13 -0.22
N LEU A 196 9.25 -16.31 1.02
CA LEU A 196 10.00 -17.06 2.03
C LEU A 196 10.17 -18.53 1.62
N ILE A 197 9.08 -19.19 1.20
CA ILE A 197 9.11 -20.59 0.75
C ILE A 197 10.08 -20.76 -0.41
N TYR A 198 10.03 -19.86 -1.40
CA TYR A 198 10.97 -19.84 -2.51
C TYR A 198 12.42 -19.77 -2.03
N GLY A 199 12.75 -18.82 -1.15
CA GLY A 199 14.10 -18.70 -0.59
C GLY A 199 14.55 -19.93 0.20
N LEU A 200 13.65 -20.55 0.98
CA LEU A 200 13.93 -21.78 1.72
C LEU A 200 14.19 -22.97 0.79
N ARG A 201 13.46 -23.07 -0.33
CA ARG A 201 13.68 -24.10 -1.37
C ARG A 201 15.02 -23.93 -2.06
N GLU A 202 15.33 -22.72 -2.53
CA GLU A 202 16.60 -22.41 -3.19
C GLU A 202 17.79 -22.68 -2.26
N GLY A 203 17.64 -22.42 -0.97
CA GLY A 203 18.64 -22.73 0.05
C GLY A 203 18.68 -24.20 0.50
N ASN A 204 17.81 -25.07 -0.01
CA ASN A 204 17.62 -26.45 0.44
C ASN A 204 17.37 -26.58 1.96
N LEU A 205 16.69 -25.59 2.55
CA LEU A 205 16.49 -25.47 3.99
C LEU A 205 15.23 -26.18 4.48
N LEU A 206 14.24 -26.41 3.61
CA LEU A 206 13.01 -27.15 3.95
C LEU A 206 13.28 -28.62 4.30
N HIS A 207 14.34 -29.19 3.72
CA HIS A 207 14.75 -30.57 3.98
C HIS A 207 15.62 -30.72 5.23
N LEU A 208 15.93 -29.63 5.94
CA LEU A 208 16.62 -29.70 7.23
C LEU A 208 15.60 -30.16 8.29
N GLN A 209 15.45 -31.49 8.40
CA GLN A 209 14.52 -32.26 9.23
C GLN A 209 14.58 -32.02 10.77
N SER A 210 15.15 -30.91 11.23
CA SER A 210 15.43 -30.66 12.65
C SER A 210 14.61 -29.52 13.28
N PHE A 211 13.90 -28.73 12.47
CA PHE A 211 13.16 -27.58 12.99
C PHE A 211 11.77 -27.98 13.49
N LYS A 212 11.62 -28.09 14.81
CA LYS A 212 10.28 -28.21 15.45
C LYS A 212 9.49 -26.91 15.44
N THR A 213 10.19 -25.78 15.30
CA THR A 213 9.58 -24.45 15.32
C THR A 213 10.33 -23.51 14.38
N ILE A 214 9.58 -22.84 13.50
CA ILE A 214 10.05 -21.77 12.65
C ILE A 214 9.53 -20.45 13.23
N ILE A 215 10.44 -19.53 13.54
CA ILE A 215 10.08 -18.21 14.07
C ILE A 215 10.31 -17.16 12.98
N ILE A 216 9.23 -16.51 12.56
CA ILE A 216 9.24 -15.50 11.51
C ILE A 216 9.03 -14.14 12.15
N HIS A 217 9.98 -13.23 11.97
CA HIS A 217 9.85 -11.86 12.45
C HIS A 217 9.42 -10.95 11.29
N ILE A 218 8.24 -10.35 11.40
CA ILE A 218 7.75 -9.34 10.47
C ILE A 218 8.03 -7.97 11.08
N ILE A 219 9.07 -7.30 10.58
CA ILE A 219 9.45 -5.95 10.99
C ILE A 219 8.58 -4.94 10.23
N SER A 220 8.14 -3.88 10.91
CA SER A 220 7.20 -2.88 10.39
C SER A 220 5.85 -3.48 10.02
N GLY A 221 5.36 -4.42 10.84
CA GLY A 221 4.10 -5.11 10.56
C GLY A 221 2.92 -4.14 10.50
N THR A 222 2.13 -4.24 9.43
CA THR A 222 0.94 -3.41 9.21
C THR A 222 -0.36 -4.15 9.56
N PHE A 223 -1.50 -3.47 9.45
CA PHE A 223 -2.80 -4.12 9.60
C PHE A 223 -3.07 -5.15 8.49
N GLU A 224 -2.58 -4.89 7.28
CA GLU A 224 -2.62 -5.82 6.15
C GLU A 224 -1.84 -7.10 6.46
N ASP A 225 -0.70 -6.98 7.13
CA ASP A 225 0.07 -8.15 7.59
C ASP A 225 -0.69 -8.99 8.63
N ILE A 226 -1.56 -8.39 9.44
CA ILE A 226 -2.44 -9.13 10.36
C ILE A 226 -3.50 -9.91 9.56
N ASN A 227 -4.05 -9.30 8.51
CA ASN A 227 -5.09 -9.93 7.70
C ASN A 227 -4.53 -11.05 6.80
N SER A 228 -3.25 -10.98 6.46
CA SER A 228 -2.54 -12.01 5.69
C SER A 228 -2.06 -13.20 6.53
N LEU A 229 -2.28 -13.19 7.86
CA LEU A 229 -1.75 -14.22 8.76
C LEU A 229 -2.12 -15.66 8.35
N TYR A 230 -3.33 -15.88 7.83
CA TYR A 230 -3.76 -17.20 7.34
C TYR A 230 -2.92 -17.70 6.16
N ALA A 231 -2.40 -16.80 5.30
CA ALA A 231 -1.60 -17.17 4.14
C ALA A 231 -0.28 -17.86 4.52
N TRP A 232 0.20 -17.67 5.74
CA TRP A 232 1.42 -18.32 6.23
C TRP A 232 1.26 -19.81 6.49
N GLU A 233 0.04 -20.35 6.49
CA GLU A 233 -0.18 -21.80 6.55
C GLU A 233 0.45 -22.54 5.35
N LEU A 234 0.67 -21.86 4.21
CA LEU A 234 1.39 -22.41 3.07
C LEU A 234 2.79 -22.93 3.45
N LEU A 235 3.44 -22.33 4.44
CA LEU A 235 4.74 -22.79 4.90
C LEU A 235 4.63 -24.15 5.60
N LEU A 236 3.54 -24.38 6.34
CA LEU A 236 3.30 -25.66 7.03
C LEU A 236 3.09 -26.78 6.01
N HIS A 237 2.41 -26.51 4.89
CA HIS A 237 2.23 -27.47 3.80
C HIS A 237 3.54 -27.91 3.13
N GLU A 238 4.58 -27.10 3.23
CA GLU A 238 5.91 -27.38 2.66
C GLU A 238 6.88 -28.02 3.67
N CYS A 239 6.49 -28.06 4.95
CA CYS A 239 7.26 -28.66 6.02
C CYS A 239 6.82 -30.11 6.27
N ASN A 240 7.64 -30.88 7.00
CA ASN A 240 7.24 -32.20 7.47
C ASN A 240 6.19 -32.09 8.61
N GLU A 241 5.58 -33.22 8.95
CA GLU A 241 4.71 -33.34 10.13
C GLU A 241 5.41 -32.80 11.40
N ASP A 242 4.64 -32.15 12.29
CA ASP A 242 5.04 -31.59 13.60
C ASP A 242 5.83 -30.26 13.63
N VAL A 243 5.88 -29.50 12.54
CA VAL A 243 6.48 -28.15 12.55
C VAL A 243 5.48 -27.10 13.06
N ASN A 244 5.92 -26.27 14.01
CA ASN A 244 5.16 -25.10 14.47
C ASN A 244 5.69 -23.83 13.81
N VAL A 245 4.81 -22.93 13.35
CA VAL A 245 5.20 -21.61 12.84
C VAL A 245 4.74 -20.55 13.83
N LEU A 246 5.70 -19.76 14.35
CA LEU A 246 5.44 -18.61 15.21
C LEU A 246 5.77 -17.33 14.46
N ILE A 247 4.77 -16.47 14.27
CA ILE A 247 4.95 -15.18 13.61
C ILE A 247 4.96 -14.09 14.68
N ILE A 248 6.06 -13.36 14.74
CA ILE A 248 6.27 -12.22 15.65
C ILE A 248 6.24 -10.95 14.80
N MET A 249 5.17 -10.18 14.93
CA MET A 249 5.02 -8.90 14.24
C MET A 249 5.50 -7.76 15.15
N ILE A 250 6.37 -6.89 14.62
CA ILE A 250 6.95 -5.77 15.34
C ILE A 250 6.61 -4.49 14.57
N GLY A 251 5.89 -3.57 15.20
CA GLY A 251 5.48 -2.30 14.58
C GLY A 251 4.99 -1.31 15.64
N PRO A 252 5.20 0.00 15.43
CA PRO A 252 4.87 1.02 16.42
C PRO A 252 3.36 1.11 16.71
N ASP A 253 2.52 0.80 15.72
CA ASP A 253 1.07 0.90 15.82
C ASP A 253 0.38 -0.45 16.15
N LEU A 254 1.17 -1.50 16.41
CA LEU A 254 0.63 -2.82 16.74
C LEU A 254 0.26 -2.91 18.21
N GLN A 255 -0.98 -3.33 18.49
CA GLN A 255 -1.38 -3.70 19.84
C GLN A 255 -0.81 -5.07 20.19
N GLU A 256 -0.30 -5.21 21.42
CA GLU A 256 0.13 -6.50 21.96
C GLU A 256 -1.08 -7.45 22.02
N LYS A 257 -1.13 -8.41 21.08
CA LYS A 257 -2.20 -9.38 20.95
C LYS A 257 -1.64 -10.73 20.55
N TYR A 258 -2.06 -11.77 21.27
CA TYR A 258 -1.80 -13.15 20.89
C TYR A 258 -3.00 -13.69 20.11
N ARG A 259 -2.74 -14.33 18.95
CA ARG A 259 -3.77 -14.93 18.10
C ARG A 259 -3.36 -16.34 17.73
N ASN A 260 -4.25 -17.30 18.00
CA ASN A 260 -4.16 -18.63 17.42
C ASN A 260 -4.93 -18.61 16.09
N ILE A 261 -4.31 -19.13 15.05
CA ILE A 261 -4.89 -19.18 13.71
C ILE A 261 -5.43 -20.60 13.50
N GLU A 262 -6.67 -20.70 13.05
CA GLU A 262 -7.27 -21.97 12.67
C GLU A 262 -6.71 -22.40 11.30
N LEU A 263 -5.98 -23.52 11.31
CA LEU A 263 -5.32 -24.10 10.15
C LEU A 263 -6.30 -24.92 9.28
N CYS A 264 -5.93 -25.20 8.04
CA CYS A 264 -6.83 -25.89 7.12
C CYS A 264 -6.94 -27.37 7.50
N GLU A 265 -8.08 -28.00 7.21
CA GLU A 265 -8.27 -29.42 7.49
C GLU A 265 -7.41 -30.32 6.58
N ILE A 266 -6.91 -29.78 5.46
CA ILE A 266 -6.12 -30.51 4.46
C ILE A 266 -4.73 -30.89 4.99
N LEU A 267 -4.20 -30.16 5.98
CA LEU A 267 -2.92 -30.50 6.65
C LEU A 267 -2.98 -31.85 7.40
N LEU A 268 -4.17 -32.39 7.67
CA LEU A 268 -4.34 -33.66 8.40
C LEU A 268 -4.18 -34.91 7.52
N TYR A 269 -3.90 -34.76 6.21
CA TYR A 269 -3.94 -35.87 5.25
C TYR A 269 -2.72 -35.98 4.31
N SER A 270 -1.62 -35.27 4.55
CA SER A 270 -0.43 -35.48 3.73
C SER A 270 0.39 -36.66 4.31
N PRO A 271 0.62 -37.74 3.54
CA PRO A 271 1.36 -38.92 3.98
C PRO A 271 2.88 -38.76 3.98
#